data_AF-A0A519TPD8-F1
#
_entry.id   AF-A0A519TPD8-F1
#
_cell.length_a   1.000
_cell.length_b   1.000
_cell.length_c   1.000
_cell.angle_alpha   90.00
_cell.angle_beta   90.00
_cell.angle_gamma   90.00
#
_symmetry.space_group_name_H-M   'P 1'
#
loop_
_entity.id
_entity.type
_entity.pdbx_description
1 polymer ?
#
loop_
_entity_poly.entity_id
_entity_poly.type
_entity_poly.pdbx_seq_one_letter_code
_entity_poly.pdbx_strand_id
1 'polypeptide(L)'
;MLLTLRLVLESFAFAWQALRTNLLRTVLSLLGVTVGIFSIIAVFMVVDSLEANVRSSMNFLGDKVIYVGKWPWVFEPNQPWWKYFNRPVPTVREFRQLQRMLPASSQAGVALFVAKAGNTLKAGANSVSDCALQGVTYEYRAVASVPVEQGRYFTPQEIEQGRPVAVIGATIAENLYPQGEPVGQQFKT
;
A
#
# COMPACT_ATOMS: atom_id res chain seq x y z
N MET A 1 58.19 -24.05 -7.92
CA MET A 1 57.16 -23.23 -7.26
C MET A 1 57.62 -21.80 -6.97
N LEU A 2 58.81 -21.58 -6.38
CA LEU A 2 59.37 -20.22 -6.19
C LEU A 2 59.72 -19.50 -7.51
N LEU A 3 60.18 -20.25 -8.52
CA LEU A 3 60.55 -19.73 -9.84
C LEU A 3 59.33 -19.19 -10.62
N THR A 4 58.21 -19.91 -10.58
CA THR A 4 56.95 -19.48 -11.22
C THR A 4 56.39 -18.23 -10.55
N LEU A 5 56.53 -18.11 -9.22
CA LEU A 5 56.11 -16.92 -8.47
C LEU A 5 56.94 -15.68 -8.83
N ARG A 6 58.26 -15.84 -9.01
CA ARG A 6 59.14 -14.76 -9.50
C ARG A 6 58.80 -14.33 -10.92
N LEU A 7 58.57 -15.27 -11.84
CA LEU A 7 58.20 -14.94 -13.23
C LEU A 7 56.88 -14.16 -13.31
N VAL A 8 55.89 -14.53 -12.49
CA VAL A 8 54.61 -13.82 -12.43
C VAL A 8 54.79 -12.40 -11.90
N LEU A 9 55.62 -12.21 -10.86
CA LEU A 9 55.93 -10.89 -10.31
C LEU A 9 56.70 -10.01 -11.30
N GLU A 10 57.66 -10.55 -12.04
CA GLU A 10 58.36 -9.84 -13.11
C GLU A 10 57.40 -9.45 -14.24
N SER A 11 56.53 -10.37 -14.67
CA SER A 11 55.51 -10.10 -15.70
C SER A 11 54.53 -9.01 -15.27
N PHE A 12 54.12 -8.99 -14.00
CA PHE A 12 53.27 -7.95 -13.45
C PHE A 12 54.00 -6.60 -13.37
N ALA A 13 55.27 -6.59 -12.97
CA ALA A 13 56.10 -5.39 -12.95
C ALA A 13 56.31 -4.82 -14.37
N PHE A 14 56.52 -5.68 -15.37
CA PHE A 14 56.60 -5.27 -16.78
C PHE A 14 55.28 -4.69 -17.28
N ALA A 15 54.14 -5.32 -16.97
CA ALA A 15 52.82 -4.80 -17.32
C ALA A 15 52.56 -3.43 -16.65
N TRP A 16 52.92 -3.27 -15.38
CA TRP A 16 52.79 -2.01 -14.64
C TRP A 16 53.64 -0.89 -15.26
N GLN A 17 54.87 -1.18 -15.66
CA GLN A 17 55.73 -0.22 -16.35
C GLN A 17 55.14 0.17 -17.70
N ALA A 18 54.63 -0.79 -18.47
CA ALA A 18 54.00 -0.53 -19.77
C ALA A 18 52.73 0.35 -19.68
N LEU A 19 51.93 0.18 -18.62
CA LEU A 19 50.77 1.02 -18.32
C LEU A 19 51.20 2.47 -18.01
N ARG A 20 52.28 2.64 -17.23
CA ARG A 20 52.84 3.96 -16.90
C ARG A 20 53.44 4.67 -18.12
N THR A 21 54.10 3.95 -19.02
CA THR A 21 54.68 4.53 -20.25
C THR A 21 53.61 5.04 -21.21
N ASN A 22 52.43 4.43 -21.24
CA ASN A 22 51.30 4.83 -22.10
C ASN A 22 50.10 5.32 -21.30
N LEU A 23 50.32 6.32 -20.45
CA LEU A 23 49.32 6.80 -19.49
C LEU A 23 48.04 7.32 -20.19
N LEU A 24 48.17 8.10 -21.27
CA LEU A 24 47.01 8.65 -22.00
C LEU A 24 46.08 7.56 -22.53
N ARG A 25 46.64 6.54 -23.20
CA ARG A 25 45.86 5.42 -23.76
C ARG A 25 45.21 4.61 -22.65
N THR A 26 45.96 4.30 -21.60
CA THR A 26 45.47 3.51 -20.45
C THR A 26 44.31 4.22 -19.75
N VAL A 27 44.41 5.53 -19.53
CA VAL A 27 43.36 6.34 -18.89
C VAL A 27 42.12 6.44 -19.78
N LEU A 28 42.27 6.71 -21.09
CA LEU A 28 41.12 6.78 -22.01
C LEU A 28 40.38 5.45 -22.12
N SER A 29 41.10 4.32 -22.21
CA SER A 29 40.49 3.00 -22.26
C SER A 29 39.80 2.63 -20.95
N LEU A 30 40.40 2.93 -19.80
CA LEU A 30 39.78 2.70 -18.50
C LEU A 30 38.51 3.52 -18.35
N LEU A 31 38.55 4.81 -18.69
CA LEU A 31 37.42 5.72 -18.61
C LEU A 31 36.26 5.27 -19.50
N GLY A 32 36.54 4.80 -20.72
CA GLY A 32 35.50 4.27 -21.60
C GLY A 32 34.78 3.05 -21.01
N VAL A 33 35.54 2.12 -20.42
CA VAL A 33 34.97 0.93 -19.78
C VAL A 33 34.20 1.28 -18.51
N THR A 34 34.72 2.16 -17.65
CA THR A 34 34.01 2.57 -16.43
C THR A 34 32.73 3.35 -16.74
N VAL A 35 32.75 4.27 -17.70
CA VAL A 35 31.53 4.99 -18.11
C VAL A 35 30.51 4.02 -18.70
N GLY A 36 30.93 3.06 -19.52
CA GLY A 36 30.05 2.05 -20.09
C GLY A 36 29.36 1.18 -19.03
N ILE A 37 30.13 0.64 -18.09
CA ILE A 37 29.58 -0.17 -16.98
C ILE A 37 28.69 0.68 -16.08
N PHE A 38 29.10 1.91 -15.78
CA PHE A 38 28.32 2.84 -14.97
C PHE A 38 26.96 3.15 -15.61
N SER A 39 26.91 3.44 -16.90
CA SER A 39 25.66 3.70 -17.62
C SER A 39 24.71 2.50 -17.58
N ILE A 40 25.22 1.28 -17.75
CA ILE A 40 24.41 0.06 -17.71
C ILE A 40 23.84 -0.17 -16.30
N ILE A 41 24.68 -0.09 -15.26
CA ILE A 41 24.24 -0.27 -13.87
C ILE A 41 23.22 0.81 -13.48
N ALA A 42 23.46 2.07 -13.86
CA ALA A 42 22.55 3.17 -13.56
C ALA A 42 21.16 2.94 -14.16
N VAL A 43 21.07 2.51 -15.42
CA VAL A 43 19.79 2.20 -16.06
C VAL A 43 19.07 1.05 -15.33
N PHE A 44 19.78 -0.02 -14.98
CA PHE A 44 19.18 -1.13 -14.24
C PHE A 44 18.65 -0.69 -12.86
N MET A 45 19.43 0.09 -12.11
CA MET A 45 18.99 0.61 -10.82
C MET A 45 17.75 1.50 -10.93
N VAL A 46 17.67 2.32 -11.97
CA VAL A 46 16.49 3.17 -12.22
C VAL A 46 15.26 2.30 -12.54
N VAL A 47 15.40 1.29 -13.39
CA VAL A 47 14.31 0.37 -13.74
C VAL A 47 13.83 -0.39 -12.50
N ASP A 48 14.74 -0.98 -11.73
CA ASP A 48 14.42 -1.73 -10.52
C ASP A 48 13.74 -0.83 -9.47
N SER A 49 14.23 0.40 -9.31
CA SER A 49 13.62 1.38 -8.40
C SER A 49 12.22 1.78 -8.84
N LEU A 50 11.98 1.93 -10.15
CA LEU A 50 10.66 2.23 -10.68
C LEU A 50 9.72 1.04 -10.48
N GLU A 51 10.17 -0.19 -10.77
CA GLU A 51 9.37 -1.39 -10.50
C GLU A 51 9.02 -1.51 -9.01
N ALA A 52 10.01 -1.33 -8.12
CA ALA A 52 9.79 -1.39 -6.68
C ALA A 52 8.82 -0.29 -6.20
N ASN A 53 8.93 0.93 -6.74
CA ASN A 53 8.05 2.03 -6.40
C ASN A 53 6.61 1.78 -6.89
N VAL A 54 6.45 1.29 -8.12
CA VAL A 54 5.14 0.93 -8.69
C VAL A 54 4.53 -0.22 -7.89
N ARG A 55 5.30 -1.27 -7.56
CA ARG A 55 4.83 -2.39 -6.75
C ARG A 55 4.43 -1.96 -5.34
N SER A 56 5.24 -1.12 -4.68
CA SER A 56 4.91 -0.57 -3.37
C SER A 56 3.65 0.30 -3.42
N SER A 57 3.52 1.09 -4.47
CA SER A 57 2.32 1.89 -4.73
C SER A 57 1.12 1.03 -5.13
N MET A 58 1.28 -0.23 -5.51
CA MET A 58 0.17 -1.14 -5.76
C MET A 58 -0.16 -2.01 -4.55
N ASN A 59 0.77 -2.21 -3.61
CA ASN A 59 0.54 -3.01 -2.40
C ASN A 59 -0.60 -2.47 -1.49
N PHE A 60 -1.04 -1.21 -1.65
CA PHE A 60 -2.25 -0.71 -0.97
C PHE A 60 -3.53 -1.36 -1.51
N LEU A 61 -3.51 -1.76 -2.78
CA LEU A 61 -4.55 -2.58 -3.38
C LEU A 61 -4.32 -3.99 -2.84
N GLY A 62 -4.90 -4.30 -1.68
CA GLY A 62 -4.84 -5.63 -1.10
C GLY A 62 -5.27 -6.66 -2.14
N ASP A 63 -4.31 -7.42 -2.66
CA ASP A 63 -4.43 -8.22 -3.88
C ASP A 63 -5.38 -9.43 -3.75
N LYS A 64 -6.07 -9.56 -2.61
CA LYS A 64 -6.88 -10.73 -2.23
C LYS A 64 -8.16 -10.36 -1.50
N VAL A 65 -8.77 -9.22 -1.81
CA VAL A 65 -10.08 -8.84 -1.24
C VAL A 65 -11.19 -9.15 -2.23
N ILE A 66 -12.11 -10.04 -1.83
CA ILE A 66 -13.32 -10.35 -2.61
C ILE A 66 -14.48 -9.58 -2.00
N TYR A 67 -15.07 -8.67 -2.77
CA TYR A 67 -16.27 -7.95 -2.38
C TYR A 67 -17.51 -8.76 -2.74
N VAL A 68 -18.35 -9.02 -1.74
CA VAL A 68 -19.64 -9.71 -1.91
C VAL A 68 -20.76 -8.73 -1.58
N GLY A 69 -21.57 -8.40 -2.58
CA GLY A 69 -22.64 -7.41 -2.43
C GLY A 69 -23.78 -7.64 -3.40
N LYS A 70 -24.95 -7.07 -3.07
CA LYS A 70 -26.13 -7.09 -3.94
C LYS A 70 -25.92 -6.27 -5.21
N TRP A 71 -25.35 -5.08 -5.05
CA TRP A 71 -25.15 -4.11 -6.12
C TRP A 71 -23.79 -4.30 -6.79
N PRO A 72 -23.68 -4.05 -8.10
CA PRO A 72 -22.40 -4.03 -8.77
C PRO A 72 -21.58 -2.82 -8.29
N TRP A 73 -20.25 -2.94 -8.35
CA TRP A 73 -19.35 -1.82 -8.03
C TRP A 73 -19.44 -0.68 -9.05
N VAL A 74 -19.67 -1.04 -10.31
CA VAL A 74 -19.86 -0.11 -11.43
C VAL A 74 -21.17 -0.46 -12.14
N PHE A 75 -22.05 0.53 -12.29
CA PHE A 75 -23.24 0.39 -13.10
C PHE A 75 -22.87 0.60 -14.57
N GLU A 76 -22.83 -0.48 -15.34
CA GLU A 76 -22.60 -0.40 -16.79
C GLU A 76 -23.89 0.05 -17.51
N PRO A 77 -23.79 0.87 -18.58
CA PRO A 77 -24.95 1.44 -19.27
C PRO A 77 -25.97 0.42 -19.79
N ASN A 78 -25.56 -0.82 -20.08
CA ASN A 78 -26.42 -1.86 -20.64
C ASN A 78 -26.72 -3.01 -19.64
N GLN A 79 -26.49 -2.80 -18.34
CA GLN A 79 -26.79 -3.82 -17.36
C GLN A 79 -28.26 -3.82 -16.94
N PRO A 80 -28.93 -4.99 -16.94
CA PRO A 80 -30.32 -5.12 -16.50
C PRO A 80 -30.44 -4.95 -14.98
N TRP A 81 -30.61 -3.71 -14.51
CA TRP A 81 -30.67 -3.33 -13.09
C TRP A 81 -31.74 -4.11 -12.31
N TRP A 82 -32.86 -4.48 -12.95
CA TRP A 82 -33.94 -5.25 -12.35
C TRP A 82 -33.50 -6.63 -11.85
N LYS A 83 -32.50 -7.25 -12.49
CA LYS A 83 -31.92 -8.52 -12.02
C LYS A 83 -31.23 -8.37 -10.67
N TYR A 84 -30.62 -7.21 -10.41
CA TYR A 84 -29.98 -6.92 -9.13
C TYR A 84 -31.01 -6.61 -8.05
N PHE A 85 -32.13 -5.99 -8.40
CA PHE A 85 -33.20 -5.68 -7.44
C PHE A 85 -33.77 -6.93 -6.78
N ASN A 86 -33.92 -8.02 -7.55
CA ASN A 86 -34.41 -9.31 -7.07
C ASN A 86 -33.34 -10.15 -6.35
N ARG A 87 -32.07 -9.72 -6.30
CA ARG A 87 -31.04 -10.43 -5.53
C ARG A 87 -31.28 -10.27 -4.03
N PRO A 88 -31.13 -11.34 -3.23
CA PRO A 88 -31.18 -11.24 -1.78
C PRO A 88 -30.04 -10.34 -1.30
N VAL A 89 -30.29 -9.60 -0.21
CA VAL A 89 -29.27 -8.80 0.46
C VAL A 89 -28.46 -9.74 1.37
N PRO A 90 -27.11 -9.70 1.33
CA PRO A 90 -26.29 -10.48 2.23
C PRO A 90 -26.68 -10.24 3.69
N THR A 91 -26.85 -11.31 4.47
CA THR A 91 -27.29 -11.22 5.86
C THR A 91 -26.14 -11.45 6.84
N VAL A 92 -26.30 -10.92 8.06
CA VAL A 92 -25.33 -11.14 9.15
C VAL A 92 -25.19 -12.63 9.50
N ARG A 93 -26.21 -13.45 9.22
CA ARG A 93 -26.15 -14.91 9.43
C ARG A 93 -25.16 -15.57 8.47
N GLU A 94 -25.21 -15.21 7.18
CA GLU A 94 -24.28 -15.71 6.16
C GLU A 94 -22.84 -15.28 6.48
N PHE A 95 -22.65 -14.04 6.94
CA PHE A 95 -21.35 -13.58 7.44
C PHE A 95 -20.79 -14.46 8.56
N ARG A 96 -21.60 -14.76 9.59
CA ARG A 96 -21.17 -15.66 10.68
C ARG A 96 -20.90 -17.08 10.20
N GLN A 97 -21.63 -17.56 9.18
CA GLN A 97 -21.38 -18.86 8.58
C GLN A 97 -20.05 -18.87 7.84
N LEU A 98 -19.76 -17.86 7.02
CA LEU A 98 -18.48 -17.71 6.32
C LEU A 98 -17.32 -17.63 7.31
N GLN A 99 -17.48 -16.87 8.39
CA GLN A 99 -16.47 -16.75 9.45
C GLN A 99 -16.14 -18.10 10.11
N ARG A 100 -17.11 -19.01 10.24
CA ARG A 100 -16.89 -20.37 10.79
C ARG A 100 -16.29 -21.34 9.77
N MET A 101 -16.65 -21.20 8.50
CA MET A 101 -16.19 -22.08 7.43
C MET A 101 -14.74 -21.78 7.01
N LEU A 102 -14.29 -20.54 7.19
CA LEU A 102 -12.93 -20.17 6.87
C LEU A 102 -11.98 -20.64 7.97
N PRO A 103 -10.90 -21.37 7.62
CA PRO A 103 -9.88 -21.77 8.57
C PRO A 103 -9.28 -20.56 9.28
N ALA A 104 -9.01 -20.67 10.58
CA ALA A 104 -8.30 -19.65 11.36
C ALA A 104 -6.88 -19.32 10.82
N SER A 105 -6.35 -20.21 9.97
CA SER A 105 -5.06 -20.04 9.27
C SER A 105 -5.16 -19.17 8.00
N SER A 106 -6.36 -18.85 7.54
CA SER A 106 -6.55 -17.90 6.45
C SER A 106 -6.41 -16.50 7.03
N GLN A 107 -5.34 -15.78 6.68
CA GLN A 107 -5.27 -14.32 6.91
C GLN A 107 -6.41 -13.53 6.22
N ALA A 108 -7.25 -14.22 5.44
CA ALA A 108 -8.52 -13.74 4.94
C ALA A 108 -9.51 -13.55 6.09
N GLY A 109 -9.42 -12.41 6.77
CA GLY A 109 -10.51 -11.93 7.61
C GLY A 109 -11.79 -11.83 6.77
N VAL A 110 -12.94 -12.17 7.34
CA VAL A 110 -14.22 -11.75 6.76
C VAL A 110 -14.61 -10.48 7.46
N ALA A 111 -14.90 -9.43 6.69
CA ALA A 111 -15.41 -8.20 7.24
C ALA A 111 -16.76 -7.85 6.63
N LEU A 112 -17.66 -7.34 7.47
CA LEU A 112 -18.82 -6.62 6.97
C LEU A 112 -18.43 -5.17 6.73
N PHE A 113 -18.95 -4.64 5.63
CA PHE A 113 -18.80 -3.26 5.27
C PHE A 113 -20.16 -2.73 4.77
N VAL A 114 -20.61 -1.62 5.36
CA VAL A 114 -21.73 -0.84 4.87
C VAL A 114 -21.26 0.59 4.65
N ALA A 115 -21.28 1.05 3.40
CA ALA A 115 -21.01 2.45 3.07
C ALA A 115 -22.30 3.22 2.81
N LYS A 116 -22.31 4.46 3.27
CA LYS A 116 -23.26 5.49 2.85
C LYS A 116 -22.46 6.69 2.38
N ALA A 117 -22.60 7.06 1.11
CA ALA A 117 -21.97 8.26 0.55
C ALA A 117 -22.84 9.51 0.80
N GLY A 118 -22.26 10.70 0.62
CA GLY A 118 -22.99 11.97 0.64
C GLY A 118 -23.35 12.51 2.03
N ASN A 119 -22.64 12.14 3.10
CA ASN A 119 -22.89 12.72 4.42
C ASN A 119 -22.08 14.00 4.64
N THR A 120 -22.58 14.91 5.47
CA THR A 120 -21.88 16.16 5.81
C THR A 120 -21.44 16.11 7.26
N LEU A 121 -20.13 15.98 7.48
CA LEU A 121 -19.56 16.00 8.82
C LEU A 121 -19.39 17.43 9.31
N LYS A 122 -19.82 17.72 10.53
CA LYS A 122 -19.73 19.05 11.17
C LYS A 122 -19.05 18.96 12.53
N ALA A 123 -18.07 19.83 12.76
CA ALA A 123 -17.40 20.00 14.04
C ALA A 123 -17.27 21.50 14.33
N GLY A 124 -18.04 22.00 15.30
CA GLY A 124 -18.07 23.43 15.63
C GLY A 124 -18.49 24.30 14.43
N ALA A 125 -17.59 25.18 13.98
CA ALA A 125 -17.79 26.06 12.83
C ALA A 125 -17.38 25.43 11.49
N ASN A 126 -16.68 24.30 11.51
CA ASN A 126 -16.17 23.65 10.31
C ASN A 126 -17.11 22.55 9.83
N SER A 127 -17.22 22.39 8.51
CA SER A 127 -18.00 21.31 7.90
C SER A 127 -17.33 20.77 6.65
N VAL A 128 -17.34 19.45 6.50
CA VAL A 128 -16.88 18.73 5.31
C VAL A 128 -18.06 18.00 4.70
N SER A 129 -18.35 18.29 3.43
CA SER A 129 -19.44 17.65 2.69
C SER A 129 -18.93 16.45 1.88
N ASP A 130 -19.86 15.61 1.44
CA ASP A 130 -19.60 14.44 0.60
C ASP A 130 -18.65 13.39 1.23
N CYS A 131 -18.79 13.20 2.54
CA CYS A 131 -18.05 12.18 3.27
C CYS A 131 -18.74 10.81 3.16
N ALA A 132 -17.97 9.80 2.79
CA ALA A 132 -18.39 8.41 2.85
C ALA A 132 -18.32 7.92 4.31
N LEU A 133 -19.48 7.61 4.90
CA LEU A 133 -19.56 6.98 6.21
C LEU A 133 -19.56 5.47 6.02
N GLN A 134 -18.62 4.80 6.67
CA GLN A 134 -18.38 3.37 6.51
C GLN A 134 -18.49 2.68 7.87
N GLY A 135 -19.50 1.81 8.01
CA GLY A 135 -19.64 0.89 9.14
C GLY A 135 -18.88 -0.41 8.85
N VAL A 136 -17.98 -0.81 9.75
CA VAL A 136 -17.12 -1.98 9.58
C VAL A 136 -17.04 -2.85 10.83
N THR A 137 -16.77 -4.14 10.64
CA THR A 137 -16.44 -5.08 11.73
C THR A 137 -14.97 -4.99 12.12
N TYR A 138 -14.60 -5.53 13.29
CA TYR A 138 -13.23 -5.51 13.83
C TYR A 138 -12.19 -6.09 12.86
N GLU A 139 -12.56 -7.19 12.19
CA GLU A 139 -11.72 -7.88 11.21
C GLU A 139 -11.44 -7.07 9.94
N TYR A 140 -12.11 -5.93 9.74
CA TYR A 140 -11.88 -5.07 8.58
C TYR A 140 -10.44 -4.57 8.50
N ARG A 141 -9.76 -4.38 9.63
CA ARG A 141 -8.32 -4.02 9.68
C ARG A 141 -7.40 -5.05 9.03
N ALA A 142 -7.82 -6.32 8.99
CA ALA A 142 -7.05 -7.40 8.40
C ALA A 142 -7.32 -7.54 6.91
N VAL A 143 -8.52 -7.14 6.46
CA VAL A 143 -8.96 -7.22 5.05
C VAL A 143 -8.51 -5.99 4.26
N ALA A 144 -8.77 -4.81 4.81
CA ALA A 144 -8.29 -3.54 4.29
C ALA A 144 -7.23 -3.04 5.27
N SER A 145 -5.97 -2.99 4.85
CA SER A 145 -4.89 -2.41 5.64
C SER A 145 -5.24 -0.96 5.94
N VAL A 146 -5.74 -0.68 7.16
CA VAL A 146 -6.03 0.68 7.64
C VAL A 146 -4.85 1.13 8.51
N PRO A 147 -3.87 1.85 7.96
CA PRO A 147 -2.80 2.44 8.76
C PRO A 147 -3.38 3.54 9.64
N VAL A 148 -3.22 3.42 10.96
CA VAL A 148 -3.64 4.44 11.93
C VAL A 148 -2.39 5.19 12.38
N GLU A 149 -2.30 6.46 12.03
CA GLU A 149 -1.16 7.32 12.41
C GLU A 149 -1.28 7.84 13.84
N GLN A 150 -2.47 8.31 14.22
CA GLN A 150 -2.76 8.87 15.54
C GLN A 150 -3.95 8.17 16.19
N GLY A 151 -3.84 7.91 17.49
CA GLY A 151 -4.86 7.21 18.27
C GLY A 151 -4.78 5.69 18.16
N ARG A 152 -5.93 5.02 18.04
CA ARG A 152 -6.02 3.56 17.99
C ARG A 152 -7.19 3.10 17.12
N TYR A 153 -7.10 1.87 16.64
CA TYR A 153 -8.24 1.20 16.02
C TYR A 153 -9.32 0.84 17.07
N PHE A 154 -10.51 0.49 16.57
CA PHE A 154 -11.64 0.05 17.39
C PHE A 154 -11.29 -1.20 18.21
N THR A 155 -11.83 -1.30 19.42
CA THR A 155 -11.79 -2.54 20.21
C THR A 155 -13.00 -3.42 19.90
N PRO A 156 -12.92 -4.75 20.10
CA PRO A 156 -14.07 -5.64 19.94
C PRO A 156 -15.27 -5.23 20.80
N GLN A 157 -15.02 -4.80 22.03
CA GLN A 157 -16.06 -4.34 22.98
C GLN A 157 -16.79 -3.08 22.49
N GLU A 158 -16.07 -2.14 21.86
CA GLU A 158 -16.67 -0.92 21.29
C GLU A 158 -17.60 -1.25 20.12
N ILE A 159 -17.22 -2.22 19.29
CA ILE A 159 -18.02 -2.66 18.14
C ILE A 159 -19.26 -3.42 18.62
N GLU A 160 -19.12 -4.31 19.60
CA GLU A 160 -20.24 -5.07 20.17
C GLU A 160 -21.24 -4.17 20.91
N GLN A 161 -20.76 -3.12 21.60
CA GLN A 161 -21.62 -2.16 22.30
C GLN A 161 -22.18 -1.06 21.38
N GLY A 162 -21.75 -0.97 20.13
CA GLY A 162 -22.15 0.10 19.21
C GLY A 162 -21.75 1.48 19.72
N ARG A 163 -20.57 1.60 20.35
CA ARG A 163 -20.10 2.90 20.86
C ARG A 163 -19.90 3.89 19.70
N PRO A 164 -20.27 5.17 19.87
CA PRO A 164 -20.15 6.18 18.82
C PRO A 164 -18.70 6.67 18.69
N VAL A 165 -17.82 5.79 18.22
CA VAL A 165 -16.41 6.07 17.92
C VAL A 165 -16.18 5.95 16.41
N ALA A 166 -15.30 6.79 15.87
CA ALA A 166 -15.01 6.80 14.43
C ALA A 166 -13.51 7.01 14.19
N VAL A 167 -13.02 6.40 13.12
CA VAL A 167 -11.69 6.68 12.55
C VAL A 167 -11.94 7.56 11.32
N ILE A 168 -11.24 8.69 11.25
CA ILE A 168 -11.38 9.66 10.16
C ILE A 168 -10.11 9.69 9.31
N GLY A 169 -10.26 9.97 8.01
CA GLY A 169 -9.12 10.15 7.11
C GLY A 169 -8.38 11.47 7.39
N ALA A 170 -7.09 11.53 7.05
CA ALA A 170 -6.23 12.70 7.30
C ALA A 170 -6.84 14.00 6.75
N THR A 171 -7.35 13.99 5.51
CA THR A 171 -7.99 15.16 4.89
C THR A 171 -9.25 15.62 5.64
N ILE A 172 -10.03 14.69 6.19
CA ILE A 172 -11.23 15.04 6.99
C ILE A 172 -10.78 15.64 8.32
N ALA A 173 -9.73 15.09 8.95
CA ALA A 173 -9.17 15.59 10.20
C ALA A 173 -8.64 17.02 10.05
N GLU A 174 -7.85 17.30 9.00
CA GLU A 174 -7.29 18.62 8.72
C GLU A 174 -8.38 19.68 8.48
N ASN A 175 -9.44 19.32 7.76
CA ASN A 175 -10.52 20.26 7.45
C ASN A 175 -11.47 20.49 8.65
N LEU A 176 -11.73 19.47 9.47
CA LEU A 176 -12.57 19.62 10.66
C LEU A 176 -11.82 20.28 11.82
N TYR A 177 -10.54 19.96 12.00
CA TYR A 177 -9.71 20.35 13.14
C TYR A 177 -8.35 20.96 12.71
N PRO A 178 -8.33 22.10 11.99
CA PRO A 178 -7.11 22.68 11.42
C PRO A 178 -6.06 23.16 12.45
N GLN A 179 -6.45 23.35 13.72
CA GLN A 179 -5.55 23.83 14.79
C GLN A 179 -5.66 23.03 16.09
N GLY A 180 -6.27 21.84 16.07
CA GLY A 180 -6.48 21.04 17.28
C GLY A 180 -6.17 19.56 17.05
N GLU A 181 -5.93 18.83 18.14
CA GLU A 181 -5.84 17.37 18.05
C GLU A 181 -7.22 16.77 17.69
N PRO A 182 -7.31 15.96 16.62
CA PRO A 182 -8.57 15.35 16.21
C PRO A 182 -9.01 14.21 17.15
N VAL A 183 -8.07 13.62 17.90
CA VAL A 183 -8.34 12.48 18.78
C VAL A 183 -9.15 12.93 20.00
N GLY A 184 -10.26 12.25 20.25
CA GLY A 184 -11.14 12.53 21.39
C GLY A 184 -12.17 13.65 21.16
N GLN A 185 -12.11 14.33 20.02
CA GLN A 185 -13.09 15.34 19.64
C GLN A 185 -14.39 14.71 19.13
N GLN A 186 -15.48 15.46 19.23
CA GLN A 186 -16.79 15.07 18.73
C GLN A 186 -17.11 15.78 17.42
N PHE A 187 -17.78 15.08 16.52
CA PHE A 187 -18.36 15.62 15.30
C PHE A 187 -19.78 15.06 15.12
N LYS A 188 -20.57 15.72 14.27
CA LYS A 188 -21.92 15.31 13.90
C LYS A 188 -21.96 14.97 12.41
N THR A 189 -22.65 13.89 12.07
CA THR A 189 -22.92 13.42 10.69
C THR A 189 -24.22 13.97 10.13
#